data_AF-A0A955AZJ7-F1
#
_entry.id   AF-A0A955AZJ7-F1
#
_cell.length_a   1.000
_cell.length_b   1.000
_cell.length_c   1.000
_cell.angle_alpha   90.00
_cell.angle_beta   90.00
_cell.angle_gamma   90.00
#
_symmetry.space_group_name_H-M   'P 1'
#
loop_
_entity.id
_entity.type
_entity.pdbx_description
1 polymer ?
#
loop_
_entity_poly.entity_id
_entity_poly.type
_entity_poly.pdbx_seq_one_letter_code
_entity_poly.pdbx_strand_id
1 'polypeptide(L)'
;MLTFSTGRSNDYCDGVSRRSFLRIGAMGLGGLSLTMADLLRAEAAAGIGSSHKAVINIHLSGGPSHQDMFDLKPNAPVEYRGEFNPIATNVPG
;
A
#
# COMPACT_ATOMS: atom_id res chain seq x y z
N MET A 1 -18.54 -8.35 19.52
CA MET A 1 -18.63 -6.95 20.00
C MET A 1 -17.28 -6.31 19.73
N LEU A 2 -17.22 -5.35 18.79
CA LEU A 2 -15.96 -4.72 18.38
C LEU A 2 -15.52 -3.72 19.47
N THR A 3 -14.49 -4.06 20.23
CA THR A 3 -13.97 -3.23 21.33
C THR A 3 -12.72 -2.49 20.87
N PHE A 4 -12.82 -1.17 20.69
CA PHE A 4 -11.66 -0.32 20.41
C PHE A 4 -11.28 0.48 21.67
N SER A 5 -10.11 0.16 22.21
CA SER A 5 -9.50 0.86 23.34
C SER A 5 -8.74 2.10 22.82
N THR A 6 -9.38 3.26 22.89
CA THR A 6 -8.69 4.55 22.79
C THR A 6 -8.68 5.20 24.18
N GLY A 7 -7.47 5.34 24.73
CA GLY A 7 -7.09 5.93 26.03
C GLY A 7 -8.13 6.67 26.88
N ARG A 8 -8.19 6.22 28.15
CA ARG A 8 -8.88 6.76 29.35
C ARG A 8 -10.41 6.65 29.39
N SER A 9 -10.85 5.66 30.17
CA SER A 9 -12.25 5.42 30.57
C SER A 9 -12.67 6.37 31.69
N ASN A 10 -13.83 7.02 31.53
CA ASN A 10 -14.62 7.48 32.66
C ASN A 10 -15.94 6.69 32.55
N ASP A 11 -16.03 5.61 33.33
CA ASP A 11 -17.11 4.64 33.26
C ASP A 11 -18.37 5.17 33.94
N TYR A 12 -19.51 5.03 33.26
CA TYR A 12 -20.82 4.96 33.91
C TYR A 12 -21.17 3.48 34.10
N CYS A 13 -21.96 3.15 35.14
CA CYS A 13 -22.21 1.77 35.60
C CYS A 13 -22.92 0.83 34.59
N ASP A 14 -23.20 1.30 33.37
CA ASP A 14 -23.73 0.58 32.22
C ASP A 14 -22.71 0.40 31.08
N GLY A 15 -21.48 0.90 31.24
CA GLY A 15 -20.34 0.68 30.34
C GLY A 15 -20.40 1.43 29.01
N VAL A 16 -21.40 2.27 28.77
CA VAL A 16 -21.58 2.98 27.49
C VAL A 16 -21.42 4.48 27.68
N SER A 17 -20.26 5.02 27.28
CA SER A 17 -20.08 6.47 27.26
C SER A 17 -20.90 7.09 26.11
N ARG A 18 -21.64 8.18 26.38
CA ARG A 18 -22.34 8.97 25.34
C ARG A 18 -21.40 9.36 24.18
N ARG A 19 -20.13 9.64 24.52
CA ARG A 19 -19.09 9.99 23.54
C ARG A 19 -18.77 8.81 22.61
N SER A 20 -18.70 7.59 23.14
CA SER A 20 -18.49 6.38 22.35
C SER A 20 -19.66 6.13 21.40
N PHE A 21 -20.91 6.31 21.86
CA PHE A 21 -22.10 6.18 21.02
C PHE A 21 -22.11 7.21 19.88
N LEU A 22 -21.85 8.48 20.18
CA LEU A 22 -21.77 9.54 19.16
C LEU A 22 -20.63 9.31 18.16
N ARG A 23 -19.48 8.78 18.61
CA ARG A 23 -18.34 8.50 17.73
C ARG A 23 -18.62 7.33 16.80
N ILE A 24 -19.23 6.26 17.30
CA ILE A 24 -19.65 5.11 16.48
C ILE A 24 -20.75 5.53 15.50
N GLY A 25 -21.74 6.30 15.96
CA GLY A 25 -22.78 6.85 15.10
C GLY A 25 -22.21 7.75 14.01
N ALA A 26 -21.28 8.64 14.34
CA ALA A 26 -20.62 9.52 13.39
C ALA A 26 -19.72 8.76 12.39
N MET A 27 -19.03 7.70 12.82
CA MET A 27 -18.25 6.85 11.92
C MET A 27 -19.12 5.97 11.01
N GLY A 28 -20.25 5.45 11.52
CA GLY A 28 -21.21 4.70 10.71
C GLY A 28 -21.91 5.58 9.69
N LEU A 29 -22.33 6.79 10.11
CA LEU A 29 -22.87 7.79 9.20
C LEU A 29 -21.80 8.25 8.21
N GLY A 30 -20.62 8.67 8.66
CA GLY A 30 -19.53 9.11 7.79
C GLY A 30 -19.01 8.02 6.85
N GLY A 31 -18.95 6.76 7.28
CA GLY A 31 -18.50 5.64 6.43
C GLY A 31 -19.52 5.20 5.37
N LEU A 32 -20.82 5.47 5.60
CA LEU A 32 -21.90 5.18 4.64
C LEU A 32 -22.33 6.40 3.82
N SER A 33 -22.15 7.61 4.35
CA SER A 33 -22.56 8.86 3.73
C SER A 33 -21.44 9.59 3.02
N LEU A 34 -20.16 9.32 3.33
CA LEU A 34 -19.05 9.81 2.54
C LEU A 34 -18.92 8.89 1.32
N THR A 35 -19.44 9.38 0.21
CA THR A 35 -19.19 8.73 -1.06
C THR A 35 -17.71 8.90 -1.42
N MET A 36 -17.18 8.05 -2.30
CA MET A 36 -15.85 8.27 -2.86
C MET A 36 -15.74 9.68 -3.47
N ALA A 37 -16.81 10.23 -4.05
CA ALA A 37 -16.80 11.57 -4.59
C ALA A 37 -16.58 12.66 -3.51
N ASP A 38 -17.12 12.48 -2.31
CA ASP A 38 -16.91 13.42 -1.20
C ASP A 38 -15.49 13.33 -0.65
N LEU A 39 -14.91 12.12 -0.61
CA LEU A 39 -13.49 11.94 -0.30
C LEU A 39 -12.59 12.61 -1.34
N LEU A 40 -12.82 12.40 -2.64
CA LEU A 40 -12.04 13.05 -3.69
C LEU A 40 -12.16 14.59 -3.65
N ARG A 41 -13.35 15.12 -3.34
CA ARG A 41 -13.54 16.57 -3.15
C ARG A 41 -12.79 17.10 -1.92
N ALA A 42 -12.81 16.36 -0.81
CA ALA A 42 -12.07 16.72 0.38
C ALA A 42 -10.56 16.64 0.15
N GLU A 43 -10.08 15.66 -0.61
CA GLU A 43 -8.69 15.50 -1.01
C GLU A 43 -8.23 16.68 -1.88
N ALA A 44 -9.05 17.09 -2.85
CA ALA A 44 -8.81 18.27 -3.67
C ALA A 44 -8.81 19.56 -2.84
N ALA A 45 -9.75 19.73 -1.90
CA ALA A 45 -9.82 20.90 -1.02
C ALA A 45 -8.64 20.96 -0.02
N ALA A 46 -8.16 19.80 0.44
CA ALA A 46 -6.99 19.68 1.30
C ALA A 46 -5.66 19.87 0.54
N GLY A 47 -5.70 20.03 -0.78
CA GLY A 47 -4.50 20.21 -1.60
C GLY A 47 -3.62 18.95 -1.66
N ILE A 48 -4.18 17.78 -1.35
CA ILE A 48 -3.49 16.50 -1.46
C ILE A 48 -3.43 16.16 -2.95
N GLY A 49 -2.39 16.65 -3.62
CA GLY A 49 -2.20 16.48 -5.06
C GLY A 49 -1.63 15.10 -5.42
N SER A 50 -1.77 14.73 -6.70
CA SER A 50 -1.17 13.50 -7.22
C SER A 50 0.34 13.53 -7.02
N SER A 51 0.88 12.55 -6.29
CA SER A 51 2.32 12.37 -6.16
C SER A 51 2.93 12.04 -7.54
N HIS A 52 3.93 12.80 -7.96
CA HIS A 52 4.75 12.46 -9.14
C HIS A 52 5.65 11.23 -8.92
N LYS A 53 5.65 10.65 -7.72
CA LYS A 53 6.42 9.45 -7.41
C LYS A 53 5.64 8.23 -7.87
N ALA A 54 6.14 7.56 -8.91
CA ALA A 54 5.68 6.24 -9.34
C ALA A 54 6.61 5.15 -8.77
N VAL A 55 6.03 4.06 -8.27
CA VAL A 55 6.77 2.87 -7.81
C VAL A 55 6.35 1.70 -8.66
N ILE A 56 7.30 1.05 -9.33
CA ILE A 56 7.06 -0.23 -10.01
C ILE A 56 7.26 -1.33 -8.98
N ASN A 57 6.16 -1.95 -8.54
CA ASN A 57 6.22 -3.09 -7.65
C ASN A 57 6.36 -4.38 -8.49
N ILE A 58 7.55 -4.99 -8.46
CA ILE A 58 7.79 -6.28 -9.09
C ILE A 58 7.70 -7.35 -7.99
N HIS A 59 6.57 -8.05 -7.94
CA HIS A 59 6.35 -9.13 -6.99
C HIS A 59 6.89 -10.45 -7.55
N LEU A 60 8.01 -10.92 -7.02
CA LEU A 60 8.63 -12.19 -7.41
C LEU A 60 8.48 -13.19 -6.26
N SER A 61 7.40 -13.98 -6.28
CA SER A 61 7.21 -15.08 -5.35
C SER A 61 8.32 -16.12 -5.53
N GLY A 62 9.26 -16.18 -4.59
CA GLY A 62 10.44 -17.05 -4.66
C GLY A 62 11.73 -16.36 -5.12
N GLY A 63 11.66 -15.07 -5.47
CA GLY A 63 12.80 -14.29 -5.92
C GLY A 63 13.23 -14.58 -7.37
N PRO A 64 14.00 -13.67 -7.97
CA PRO A 64 14.58 -13.87 -9.30
C PRO A 64 15.66 -14.96 -9.27
N SER A 65 15.79 -15.70 -10.38
CA SER A 65 16.87 -16.69 -10.51
C SER A 65 18.24 -15.99 -10.47
N HIS A 66 19.24 -16.62 -9.84
CA HIS A 66 20.59 -16.04 -9.77
C HIS A 66 21.22 -15.87 -11.17
N GLN A 67 20.89 -16.79 -12.09
CA GLN A 67 21.39 -16.79 -13.46
C GLN A 67 20.84 -15.60 -14.27
N ASP A 68 19.63 -15.13 -13.97
CA ASP A 68 19.01 -14.03 -14.72
C ASP A 68 19.35 -12.63 -14.17
N MET A 69 19.94 -12.55 -12.97
CA MET A 69 20.28 -11.26 -12.34
C MET A 69 21.75 -10.87 -12.48
N PHE A 70 22.65 -11.74 -12.01
CA PHE A 70 24.04 -11.34 -11.72
C PHE A 70 25.03 -11.84 -12.76
N ASP A 71 24.74 -12.97 -13.41
CA ASP A 71 25.62 -13.59 -14.40
C ASP A 71 24.79 -14.35 -15.43
N LEU A 72 24.34 -13.61 -16.45
CA LEU A 72 23.59 -14.14 -17.59
C LEU A 72 24.38 -15.19 -18.39
N LYS A 73 25.68 -15.37 -18.11
CA LYS A 73 26.60 -16.26 -18.84
C LYS A 73 26.37 -16.17 -20.34
N PRO A 74 26.54 -15.00 -20.97
CA PRO A 74 26.16 -14.79 -22.37
C PRO A 74 26.86 -15.77 -23.34
N ASN A 75 28.04 -16.27 -22.95
CA ASN A 75 28.86 -17.22 -23.71
C ASN A 75 28.56 -18.70 -23.39
N ALA A 76 27.62 -19.00 -22.50
CA ALA A 76 27.22 -20.36 -22.21
C ALA A 76 26.35 -20.97 -23.33
N PRO A 77 26.44 -22.29 -23.57
CA PRO A 77 25.48 -23.08 -24.34
C PRO A 77 24.02 -22.76 -24.00
N VAL A 78 23.19 -22.72 -25.04
CA VAL A 78 21.76 -22.37 -24.99
C VAL A 78 20.96 -23.28 -24.05
N GLU A 79 21.46 -24.48 -23.77
CA GLU A 79 20.83 -25.48 -22.90
C GLU A 79 20.75 -25.04 -21.42
N TYR A 80 21.66 -24.18 -20.96
CA TYR A 80 21.70 -23.72 -19.55
C TYR A 80 21.93 -22.20 -19.39
N ARG A 81 22.07 -21.49 -20.50
CA ARG A 81 22.06 -20.03 -20.57
C ARG A 81 20.63 -19.53 -20.39
N GLY A 82 20.44 -18.47 -19.60
CA GLY A 82 19.14 -17.80 -19.49
C GLY A 82 18.67 -17.20 -20.82
N GLU A 83 17.38 -16.86 -20.92
CA GLU A 83 16.82 -16.28 -22.17
C GLU A 83 17.37 -14.90 -22.49
N PHE A 84 17.78 -14.17 -21.44
CA PHE A 84 18.15 -12.77 -21.52
C PHE A 84 19.54 -12.57 -22.16
N ASN A 85 19.70 -11.45 -22.86
CA ASN A 85 20.98 -10.97 -23.34
C ASN A 85 21.34 -9.66 -22.64
N PRO A 86 22.61 -9.44 -22.27
CA PRO A 86 23.03 -8.16 -21.74
C PRO A 86 22.80 -7.05 -22.77
N ILE A 87 22.34 -5.89 -22.30
CA ILE A 87 22.18 -4.68 -23.13
C ILE A 87 23.24 -3.67 -22.71
N ALA A 88 23.72 -2.86 -23.66
CA ALA A 88 24.62 -1.76 -23.35
C ALA A 88 23.89 -0.73 -22.47
N THR A 89 24.44 -0.45 -21.28
CA THR A 89 23.90 0.60 -20.42
C THR A 89 24.62 1.93 -20.67
N ASN A 90 24.03 3.03 -20.25
CA ASN A 90 24.65 4.37 -20.36
C ASN A 90 25.87 4.54 -19.43
N VAL A 91 26.15 3.57 -18.56
CA VAL A 91 27.33 3.58 -17.69
C VAL A 91 28.34 2.57 -18.28
N PRO A 92 29.59 3.00 -18.55
CA PRO A 92 30.62 2.08 -19.03
C PRO A 92 30.98 1.07 -17.93
N GLY A 93 30.92 -0.22 -18.27
CA GLY A 93 31.21 -1.34 -17.38
C GLY A 93 30.74 -2.66 -17.96
#